data_AF-A0A2P8WM95-F1
#
_entry.id   AF-A0A2P8WM95-F1
#
_cell.length_a   1.000
_cell.length_b   1.000
_cell.length_c   1.000
_cell.angle_alpha   90.00
_cell.angle_beta   90.00
_cell.angle_gamma   90.00
#
_symmetry.space_group_name_H-M   'P 1'
#
loop_
_entity.id
_entity.type
_entity.pdbx_description
1 polymer ?
#
loop_
_entity_poly.entity_id
_entity_poly.type
_entity_poly.pdbx_seq_one_letter_code
_entity_poly.pdbx_strand_id
1 'polypeptide(L)'
;MAETPTSKSSPTPSSQPSKGGSGQPGKDRPRTSPALFVDGSTAPVSSSLPLWEASNILTQRKNLPWVMDPDGKLCYTRDVDDGQGAIYFWVADNTEDEHPATLAGAAALAVIDNFDIRAACMHLIYAAHATQVDRPWEEEIVIDDRQIEAYLGLQKRTDKSRKEKLALIEEIAKQPCKITTYITWPSRGRRKGFTVEEGRLWHILGTRYHYQQDIFGNKEIAGISFILKAGLWAKYFINEDGGQDQALSQQATLSKSLLESVMSIWQHREGAARLMVWLLFKAQINKQHPLSVLTLMEVAYGQEKVELAREDLQLRKKLANTWDEDLFTLHDRGWRLHFAPDTYPPEIQPVGFGREDSRRPRGFFEKLLAAHIWITPPDSWINQPLSPGDGETASQALEAPPDEPLEEDVTLTAAEIKTIRSERKWSQRHLASLTGISQGLISMMENGSRSITKENELILRRVFDYM
;
A
#
# COMPACT_ATOMS: atom_id res chain seq x y z
N MET A 1 27.03 80.96 50.53
CA MET A 1 25.87 80.21 49.99
C MET A 1 26.13 78.75 50.35
N ALA A 2 25.67 78.27 51.50
CA ALA A 2 24.29 77.79 51.79
C ALA A 2 23.84 76.72 50.77
N GLU A 3 23.36 75.54 51.12
CA GLU A 3 23.14 74.83 52.39
C GLU A 3 22.91 73.33 52.05
N THR A 4 23.21 72.50 53.04
CA THR A 4 22.99 71.07 53.35
C THR A 4 21.98 70.15 52.58
N PRO A 5 22.15 68.79 52.73
CA PRO A 5 21.46 67.70 52.02
C PRO A 5 20.40 66.95 52.87
N THR A 6 19.55 66.11 52.24
CA THR A 6 18.66 65.13 52.91
C THR A 6 18.43 63.87 52.03
N SER A 7 18.96 62.71 52.47
CA SER A 7 18.27 61.51 53.01
C SER A 7 17.44 60.69 51.99
N LYS A 8 17.96 59.52 51.55
CA LYS A 8 17.64 58.16 52.05
C LYS A 8 16.14 57.82 52.12
N SER A 9 15.70 56.89 51.27
CA SER A 9 14.83 55.76 51.67
C SER A 9 14.86 54.64 50.64
N SER A 10 15.31 53.46 51.07
CA SER A 10 14.99 52.18 50.43
C SER A 10 13.52 51.83 50.69
N PRO A 11 12.92 50.91 49.91
CA PRO A 11 12.26 49.80 50.59
C PRO A 11 12.62 48.42 50.03
N THR A 12 12.61 47.49 50.98
CA THR A 12 12.85 46.04 50.98
C THR A 12 11.83 45.25 50.15
N PRO A 13 12.08 43.95 49.88
CA PRO A 13 11.36 43.12 48.91
C PRO A 13 10.05 42.59 49.50
N SER A 14 9.00 42.47 48.69
CA SER A 14 7.81 41.71 49.04
C SER A 14 7.62 40.56 48.06
N SER A 15 7.92 39.37 48.54
CA SER A 15 7.48 38.09 48.00
C SER A 15 5.96 37.96 48.08
N GLN A 16 5.28 37.56 46.99
CA GLN A 16 4.20 36.57 46.96
C GLN A 16 3.70 36.32 45.52
N PRO A 17 3.07 35.17 45.23
CA PRO A 17 3.66 34.13 44.41
C PRO A 17 3.18 34.17 42.94
N SER A 18 4.08 33.87 42.02
CA SER A 18 3.70 33.46 40.66
C SER A 18 2.91 32.16 40.76
N LYS A 19 1.58 32.26 40.65
CA LYS A 19 0.70 31.11 40.44
C LYS A 19 1.25 30.33 39.25
N GLY A 20 1.71 29.11 39.54
CA GLY A 20 2.10 28.14 38.53
C GLY A 20 0.97 27.95 37.55
N GLY A 21 1.19 28.42 36.32
CA GLY A 21 0.47 27.93 35.17
C GLY A 21 0.91 26.49 34.97
N SER A 22 0.06 25.57 35.41
CA SER A 22 0.12 24.17 35.04
C SER A 22 0.21 24.07 33.52
N GLY A 23 1.40 23.72 33.02
CA GLY A 23 1.57 23.36 31.62
C GLY A 23 0.64 22.19 31.32
N GLN A 24 -0.41 22.43 30.56
CA GLN A 24 -1.25 21.37 30.03
C GLN A 24 -0.43 20.58 29.00
N PRO A 25 -0.18 19.27 29.22
CA PRO A 25 0.49 18.44 28.24
C PRO A 25 -0.53 18.05 27.17
N GLY A 26 -0.62 18.81 26.08
CA GLY A 26 -1.53 18.45 24.98
C GLY A 26 -1.64 19.38 23.78
N LYS A 27 -0.97 20.55 23.75
CA LYS A 27 -1.23 21.58 22.71
C LYS A 27 -0.28 21.63 21.50
N ASP A 28 0.78 20.83 21.42
CA ASP A 28 1.85 21.08 20.44
C ASP A 28 1.82 20.25 19.14
N ARG A 29 0.78 19.43 18.90
CA ARG A 29 0.69 18.68 17.63
C ARG A 29 0.16 19.58 16.50
N PRO A 30 0.80 19.61 15.31
CA PRO A 30 0.25 20.31 14.16
C PRO A 30 -1.08 19.67 13.76
N ARG A 31 -1.99 20.47 13.19
CA ARG A 31 -3.23 19.95 12.63
C ARG A 31 -2.90 19.07 11.43
N THR A 32 -3.36 17.82 11.47
CA THR A 32 -3.16 16.86 10.38
C THR A 32 -4.14 17.10 9.24
N SER A 33 -3.76 16.66 8.04
CA SER A 33 -4.68 16.52 6.90
C SER A 33 -5.82 15.54 7.25
N PRO A 34 -7.00 15.64 6.59
CA PRO A 34 -8.12 14.73 6.79
C PRO A 34 -7.70 13.26 6.63
N ALA A 35 -8.35 12.35 7.35
CA ALA A 35 -8.01 10.94 7.24
C ALA A 35 -8.45 10.36 5.90
N LEU A 36 -7.66 9.43 5.33
CA LEU A 36 -7.95 8.84 4.02
C LEU A 36 -9.18 7.92 4.00
N PHE A 37 -9.44 7.19 5.08
CA PHE A 37 -10.42 6.09 5.13
C PHE A 37 -11.57 6.40 6.11
N VAL A 38 -12.20 7.58 5.97
CA VAL A 38 -13.27 8.05 6.88
C VAL A 38 -14.61 7.39 6.57
N ASP A 39 -14.95 7.26 5.29
CA ASP A 39 -16.27 6.79 4.83
C ASP A 39 -16.28 5.31 4.39
N GLY A 40 -15.17 4.59 4.57
CA GLY A 40 -15.04 3.22 4.10
C GLY A 40 -13.62 2.67 4.16
N SER A 41 -13.42 1.51 3.54
CA SER A 41 -12.12 0.81 3.51
C SER A 41 -11.19 1.28 2.38
N THR A 42 -11.58 2.30 1.63
CA THR A 42 -10.92 2.74 0.40
C THR A 42 -10.78 4.27 0.29
N ALA A 43 -9.82 4.72 -0.50
CA ALA A 43 -9.57 6.12 -0.83
C ALA A 43 -9.14 6.26 -2.31
N PRO A 44 -9.47 7.36 -3.01
CA PRO A 44 -8.95 7.59 -4.35
C PRO A 44 -7.44 7.85 -4.32
N VAL A 45 -6.73 7.38 -5.35
CA VAL A 45 -5.30 7.63 -5.55
C VAL A 45 -5.00 7.80 -7.04
N SER A 46 -4.16 8.76 -7.41
CA SER A 46 -3.67 8.87 -8.79
C SER A 46 -2.89 7.60 -9.19
N SER A 47 -3.19 7.06 -10.37
CA SER A 47 -2.48 5.94 -11.00
C SER A 47 -1.57 6.39 -12.14
N SER A 48 -1.08 7.64 -12.05
CA SER A 48 -0.16 8.22 -13.02
C SER A 48 1.16 7.46 -13.09
N LEU A 49 1.83 7.54 -14.25
CA LEU A 49 3.05 6.79 -14.51
C LEU A 49 4.19 7.10 -13.52
N PRO A 50 4.43 8.37 -13.08
CA PRO A 50 5.43 8.65 -12.05
C PRO A 50 5.19 7.91 -10.73
N LEU A 51 3.93 7.78 -10.30
CA LEU A 51 3.55 7.07 -9.07
C LEU A 51 3.68 5.56 -9.20
N TRP A 52 3.30 5.01 -10.36
CA TRP A 52 3.46 3.59 -10.63
C TRP A 52 4.94 3.21 -10.63
N GLU A 53 5.78 3.94 -11.36
CA GLU A 53 7.20 3.62 -11.46
C GLU A 53 7.96 3.84 -10.16
N ALA A 54 7.61 4.88 -9.39
CA ALA A 54 8.15 5.03 -8.04
C ALA A 54 7.76 3.86 -7.11
N SER A 55 6.54 3.33 -7.26
CA SER A 55 6.14 2.12 -6.54
C SER A 55 6.96 0.90 -6.95
N ASN A 56 7.32 0.79 -8.23
CA ASN A 56 8.24 -0.24 -8.71
C ASN A 56 9.64 -0.07 -8.10
N ILE A 57 10.18 1.15 -8.07
CA ILE A 57 11.50 1.44 -7.47
C ILE A 57 11.55 1.01 -6.00
N LEU A 58 10.55 1.39 -5.20
CA LEU A 58 10.49 1.09 -3.77
C LEU A 58 10.31 -0.41 -3.49
N THR A 59 9.65 -1.15 -4.36
CA THR A 59 9.34 -2.58 -4.13
C THR A 59 10.33 -3.55 -4.78
N GLN A 60 10.80 -3.24 -6.00
CA GLN A 60 11.67 -4.12 -6.80
C GLN A 60 13.17 -3.78 -6.64
N ARG A 61 13.52 -2.53 -6.27
CA ARG A 61 14.88 -2.12 -5.92
C ARG A 61 15.88 -2.43 -7.04
N LYS A 62 16.97 -3.14 -6.73
CA LYS A 62 18.01 -3.54 -7.69
C LYS A 62 17.54 -4.49 -8.79
N ASN A 63 16.35 -5.07 -8.67
CA ASN A 63 15.80 -5.95 -9.71
C ASN A 63 15.29 -5.18 -10.94
N LEU A 64 15.21 -3.85 -10.86
CA LEU A 64 14.92 -2.99 -12.01
C LEU A 64 16.17 -2.82 -12.89
N PRO A 65 15.99 -2.55 -14.19
CA PRO A 65 17.09 -2.34 -15.14
C PRO A 65 17.73 -0.95 -14.95
N TRP A 66 18.52 -0.80 -13.89
CA TRP A 66 19.30 0.41 -13.64
C TRP A 66 20.46 0.52 -14.61
N VAL A 67 20.66 1.70 -15.20
CA VAL A 67 21.72 2.00 -16.16
C VAL A 67 22.50 3.22 -15.67
N MET A 68 23.81 3.27 -15.91
CA MET A 68 24.58 4.50 -15.67
C MET A 68 24.32 5.49 -16.79
N ASP A 69 23.94 6.71 -16.43
CA ASP A 69 23.83 7.81 -17.38
C ASP A 69 25.22 8.35 -17.79
N PRO A 70 25.30 9.26 -18.77
CA PRO A 70 26.57 9.85 -19.21
C PRO A 70 27.36 10.57 -18.11
N ASP A 71 26.68 11.03 -17.06
CA ASP A 71 27.28 11.71 -15.90
C ASP A 71 27.70 10.71 -14.80
N GLY A 72 27.53 9.41 -15.03
CA GLY A 72 27.87 8.32 -14.10
C GLY A 72 26.84 8.12 -12.99
N LYS A 73 25.68 8.79 -13.05
CA LYS A 73 24.59 8.62 -12.08
C LYS A 73 23.81 7.36 -12.42
N LEU A 74 23.31 6.68 -11.40
CA LEU A 74 22.50 5.49 -11.61
C LEU A 74 21.05 5.88 -11.89
N CYS A 75 20.57 5.55 -13.08
CA CYS A 75 19.27 5.97 -13.61
C CYS A 75 18.37 4.77 -13.91
N TYR A 76 17.10 4.88 -13.57
CA TYR A 76 16.04 4.00 -14.08
C TYR A 76 15.15 4.84 -15.01
N THR A 77 14.89 4.35 -16.22
CA THR A 77 14.13 5.08 -17.23
C THR A 77 12.90 4.29 -17.65
N ARG A 78 11.80 5.02 -17.86
CA ARG A 78 10.57 4.50 -18.43
C ARG A 78 10.19 5.26 -19.68
N ASP A 79 10.13 4.58 -20.81
CA ASP A 79 9.70 5.15 -22.09
C ASP A 79 8.19 5.41 -22.12
N VAL A 80 7.81 6.46 -22.84
CA VAL A 80 6.43 6.90 -23.09
C VAL A 80 6.19 6.96 -24.59
N ASP A 81 5.05 6.47 -25.06
CA ASP A 81 4.60 6.48 -26.46
C ASP A 81 5.70 6.01 -27.45
N ASP A 82 6.20 4.79 -27.27
CA ASP A 82 7.24 4.17 -28.11
C ASP A 82 8.53 5.00 -28.22
N GLY A 83 8.92 5.66 -27.11
CA GLY A 83 10.15 6.42 -26.99
C GLY A 83 10.05 7.89 -27.40
N GLN A 84 8.84 8.40 -27.64
CA GLN A 84 8.62 9.83 -27.92
C GLN A 84 8.78 10.72 -26.68
N GLY A 85 8.69 10.13 -25.49
CA GLY A 85 9.10 10.74 -24.24
C GLY A 85 9.63 9.70 -23.26
N ALA A 86 10.05 10.17 -22.10
CA ALA A 86 10.61 9.31 -21.07
C ALA A 86 10.47 9.95 -19.69
N ILE A 87 10.39 9.10 -18.68
CA ILE A 87 10.54 9.46 -17.28
C ILE A 87 11.85 8.87 -16.78
N TYR A 88 12.70 9.72 -16.24
CA TYR A 88 13.97 9.35 -15.65
C TYR A 88 13.84 9.43 -14.14
N PHE A 89 14.47 8.47 -13.46
CA PHE A 89 14.50 8.39 -12.00
C PHE A 89 15.93 8.20 -11.52
N TRP A 90 16.29 8.96 -10.49
CA TRP A 90 17.53 8.80 -9.75
C TRP A 90 17.23 8.78 -8.25
N VAL A 91 18.22 8.37 -7.47
CA VAL A 91 18.17 8.38 -6.01
C VAL A 91 19.12 9.41 -5.41
N ALA A 92 18.69 10.01 -4.32
CA ALA A 92 19.46 10.91 -3.47
C ALA A 92 19.43 10.40 -2.03
N ASP A 93 20.48 10.67 -1.25
CA ASP A 93 20.48 10.27 0.16
C ASP A 93 19.84 11.32 1.07
N ASN A 94 20.19 12.59 0.87
CA ASN A 94 19.64 13.69 1.65
C ASN A 94 18.15 13.87 1.30
N THR A 95 17.28 13.95 2.31
CA THR A 95 15.84 14.21 2.15
C THR A 95 15.46 15.66 2.42
N GLU A 96 16.30 16.45 3.08
CA GLU A 96 15.99 17.80 3.55
C GLU A 96 16.32 18.89 2.50
N ASP A 97 17.29 18.66 1.61
CA ASP A 97 17.64 19.62 0.56
C ASP A 97 16.52 19.73 -0.49
N GLU A 98 16.20 20.93 -0.99
CA GLU A 98 15.19 21.07 -2.03
C GLU A 98 15.65 20.46 -3.38
N HIS A 99 16.93 20.62 -3.70
CA HIS A 99 17.58 20.10 -4.89
C HIS A 99 18.78 19.21 -4.51
N PRO A 100 18.53 17.96 -4.10
CA PRO A 100 19.60 17.09 -3.65
C PRO A 100 20.51 16.67 -4.81
N ALA A 101 21.79 16.46 -4.50
CA ALA A 101 22.70 15.81 -5.44
C ALA A 101 22.31 14.33 -5.61
N THR A 102 22.00 13.94 -6.84
CA THR A 102 21.78 12.54 -7.24
C THR A 102 23.06 11.73 -7.09
N LEU A 103 22.92 10.46 -6.69
CA LEU A 103 24.04 9.58 -6.40
C LEU A 103 24.53 8.82 -7.63
N ALA A 104 25.83 8.53 -7.64
CA ALA A 104 26.50 7.71 -8.64
C ALA A 104 26.75 6.28 -8.15
N GLY A 105 26.76 5.33 -9.09
CA GLY A 105 27.21 3.94 -8.93
C GLY A 105 26.86 3.29 -7.58
N ALA A 106 27.89 2.94 -6.82
CA ALA A 106 27.76 2.20 -5.56
C ALA A 106 26.97 2.95 -4.47
N ALA A 107 27.05 4.28 -4.42
CA ALA A 107 26.30 5.07 -3.43
C ALA A 107 24.80 5.03 -3.72
N ALA A 108 24.42 5.09 -5.00
CA ALA A 108 23.03 4.93 -5.42
C ALA A 108 22.50 3.52 -5.09
N LEU A 109 23.30 2.48 -5.41
CA LEU A 109 22.94 1.10 -5.08
C LEU A 109 22.76 0.88 -3.58
N ALA A 110 23.58 1.49 -2.73
CA ALA A 110 23.45 1.40 -1.27
C ALA A 110 22.12 2.01 -0.78
N VAL A 111 21.67 3.12 -1.36
CA VAL A 111 20.35 3.69 -1.06
C VAL A 111 19.23 2.77 -1.53
N ILE A 112 19.34 2.24 -2.74
CA ILE A 112 18.34 1.34 -3.34
C ILE A 112 18.21 0.03 -2.55
N ASP A 113 19.32 -0.56 -2.10
CA ASP A 113 19.34 -1.78 -1.30
C ASP A 113 18.66 -1.58 0.07
N ASN A 114 18.72 -0.35 0.60
CA ASN A 114 18.07 0.02 1.86
C ASN A 114 16.59 0.39 1.71
N PHE A 115 16.04 0.43 0.50
CA PHE A 115 14.60 0.61 0.35
C PHE A 115 13.84 -0.58 0.97
N ASP A 116 12.79 -0.24 1.69
CA ASP A 116 11.86 -1.16 2.33
C ASP A 116 10.58 -1.21 1.50
N ILE A 117 10.07 -2.40 1.21
CA ILE A 117 8.82 -2.59 0.44
C ILE A 117 7.67 -1.79 1.08
N ARG A 118 7.66 -1.63 2.41
CA ARG A 118 6.64 -0.86 3.14
C ARG A 118 6.71 0.64 2.87
N ALA A 119 7.84 1.17 2.40
CA ALA A 119 7.91 2.55 1.93
C ALA A 119 7.03 2.78 0.68
N ALA A 120 6.73 1.74 -0.10
CA ALA A 120 5.73 1.84 -1.16
C ALA A 120 4.33 2.11 -0.58
N CYS A 121 3.99 1.56 0.60
CA CYS A 121 2.75 1.92 1.29
C CYS A 121 2.72 3.40 1.69
N MET A 122 3.85 3.95 2.16
CA MET A 122 3.95 5.39 2.46
C MET A 122 3.80 6.24 1.20
N HIS A 123 4.44 5.84 0.10
CA HIS A 123 4.28 6.48 -1.19
C HIS A 123 2.81 6.50 -1.67
N LEU A 124 2.08 5.39 -1.52
CA LEU A 124 0.65 5.32 -1.84
C LEU A 124 -0.21 6.19 -0.91
N ILE A 125 0.12 6.27 0.38
CA ILE A 125 -0.54 7.18 1.33
C ILE A 125 -0.32 8.64 0.90
N TYR A 126 0.90 9.01 0.49
CA TYR A 126 1.19 10.37 0.01
C TYR A 126 0.41 10.69 -1.26
N ALA A 127 0.39 9.75 -2.21
CA ALA A 127 -0.38 9.88 -3.44
C ALA A 127 -1.88 10.05 -3.16
N ALA A 128 -2.45 9.30 -2.21
CA ALA A 128 -3.86 9.40 -1.85
C ALA A 128 -4.19 10.76 -1.21
N HIS A 129 -3.34 11.27 -0.31
CA HIS A 129 -3.52 12.61 0.23
C HIS A 129 -3.37 13.70 -0.84
N ALA A 130 -2.37 13.59 -1.70
CA ALA A 130 -2.16 14.56 -2.78
C ALA A 130 -3.32 14.60 -3.78
N THR A 131 -4.05 13.49 -3.95
CA THR A 131 -5.24 13.41 -4.79
C THR A 131 -6.44 14.16 -4.17
N GLN A 132 -6.42 14.44 -2.87
CA GLN A 132 -7.48 15.15 -2.14
C GLN A 132 -7.19 16.66 -1.98
N VAL A 133 -6.09 17.14 -2.55
CA VAL A 133 -5.63 18.53 -2.46
C VAL A 133 -5.67 19.13 -3.86
N ASP A 134 -6.07 20.40 -3.97
CA ASP A 134 -6.22 21.05 -5.28
C ASP A 134 -4.86 21.27 -5.95
N ARG A 135 -3.88 21.81 -5.20
CA ARG A 135 -2.54 22.12 -5.70
C ARG A 135 -1.47 21.42 -4.85
N PRO A 136 -1.32 20.09 -4.94
CA PRO A 136 -0.41 19.31 -4.08
C PRO A 136 1.07 19.67 -4.26
N TRP A 137 1.45 20.39 -5.31
CA TRP A 137 2.80 20.92 -5.54
C TRP A 137 3.07 22.25 -4.81
N GLU A 138 2.04 22.89 -4.27
CA GLU A 138 2.10 24.15 -3.52
C GLU A 138 1.66 23.98 -2.07
N GLU A 139 0.68 23.12 -1.81
CA GLU A 139 0.06 22.94 -0.50
C GLU A 139 0.76 21.88 0.36
N GLU A 140 0.78 22.11 1.68
CA GLU A 140 1.36 21.20 2.65
C GLU A 140 0.38 20.08 3.04
N ILE A 141 0.89 18.85 3.07
CA ILE A 141 0.19 17.68 3.59
C ILE A 141 0.83 17.30 4.92
N VAL A 142 0.05 17.28 6.00
CA VAL A 142 0.55 16.95 7.34
C VAL A 142 -0.01 15.62 7.78
N ILE A 143 0.88 14.63 7.97
CA ILE A 143 0.49 13.28 8.39
C ILE A 143 1.21 12.95 9.69
N ASP A 144 0.49 12.43 10.68
CA ASP A 144 1.08 12.02 11.95
C ASP A 144 1.24 10.50 12.09
N ASP A 145 2.01 10.10 13.09
CA ASP A 145 2.25 8.71 13.44
C ASP A 145 0.96 7.92 13.69
N ARG A 146 -0.11 8.56 14.21
CA ARG A 146 -1.36 7.89 14.54
C ARG A 146 -2.14 7.52 13.27
N GLN A 147 -2.19 8.44 12.31
CA GLN A 147 -2.75 8.17 10.98
C GLN A 147 -1.98 7.04 10.30
N ILE A 148 -0.64 7.11 10.30
CA ILE A 148 0.21 6.08 9.69
C ILE A 148 0.00 4.72 10.36
N GLU A 149 -0.02 4.67 11.70
CA GLU A 149 -0.29 3.42 12.42
C GLU A 149 -1.66 2.84 12.10
N ALA A 150 -2.67 3.70 11.97
CA ALA A 150 -4.02 3.29 11.63
C ALA A 150 -4.10 2.75 10.19
N TYR A 151 -3.41 3.36 9.22
CA TYR A 151 -3.42 2.96 7.81
C TYR A 151 -2.64 1.68 7.56
N LEU A 152 -1.49 1.54 8.20
CA LEU A 152 -0.58 0.40 8.04
C LEU A 152 -0.92 -0.78 8.96
N GLY A 153 -1.92 -0.64 9.84
CA GLY A 153 -2.30 -1.67 10.81
C GLY A 153 -1.27 -1.90 11.91
N LEU A 154 -0.35 -0.96 12.15
CA LEU A 154 0.72 -1.07 13.16
C LEU A 154 0.18 -1.07 14.60
N GLN A 155 -1.05 -0.59 14.82
CA GLN A 155 -1.73 -0.67 16.11
C GLN A 155 -1.92 -2.13 16.56
N LYS A 156 -2.16 -3.04 15.61
CA LYS A 156 -2.37 -4.48 15.86
C LYS A 156 -1.08 -5.22 16.24
N ARG A 157 0.10 -4.60 16.01
CA ARG A 157 1.40 -5.20 16.33
C ARG A 157 1.75 -5.00 17.80
N THR A 158 1.66 -6.07 18.59
CA THR A 158 2.05 -6.10 20.01
C THR A 158 3.52 -6.48 20.22
N ASP A 159 4.19 -6.95 19.17
CA ASP A 159 5.59 -7.37 19.19
C ASP A 159 6.60 -6.21 19.17
N LYS A 160 6.13 -4.97 18.93
CA LYS A 160 6.96 -3.77 18.88
C LYS A 160 6.56 -2.77 19.95
N SER A 161 7.56 -2.23 20.63
CA SER A 161 7.41 -1.06 21.51
C SER A 161 7.02 0.19 20.71
N ARG A 162 6.49 1.20 21.41
CA ARG A 162 6.16 2.50 20.79
C ARG A 162 7.38 3.14 20.12
N LYS A 163 8.55 3.09 20.75
CA LYS A 163 9.81 3.60 20.19
C LYS A 163 10.17 2.91 18.88
N GLU A 164 10.05 1.59 18.81
CA GLU A 164 10.33 0.83 17.58
C GLU A 164 9.31 1.10 16.47
N LYS A 165 8.03 1.32 16.82
CA LYS A 165 7.01 1.73 15.84
C LYS A 165 7.32 3.11 15.26
N LEU A 166 7.68 4.08 16.11
CA LEU A 166 8.02 5.42 15.65
C LEU A 166 9.30 5.44 14.80
N ALA A 167 10.33 4.70 15.20
CA ALA A 167 11.56 4.56 14.41
C ALA A 167 11.28 3.94 13.04
N LEU A 168 10.45 2.87 13.01
CA LEU A 168 10.01 2.27 11.75
C LEU A 168 9.27 3.27 10.87
N ILE A 169 8.30 4.01 11.44
CA ILE A 169 7.50 4.99 10.70
C ILE A 169 8.39 6.07 10.10
N GLU A 170 9.33 6.60 10.89
CA GLU A 170 10.28 7.60 10.42
C GLU A 170 11.15 7.09 9.26
N GLU A 171 11.65 5.86 9.37
CA GLU A 171 12.46 5.23 8.34
C GLU A 171 11.68 5.09 7.02
N ILE A 172 10.49 4.49 7.04
CA ILE A 172 9.72 4.22 5.81
C ILE A 172 9.09 5.50 5.22
N ALA A 173 8.82 6.53 6.04
CA ALA A 173 8.26 7.80 5.58
C ALA A 173 9.28 8.62 4.76
N LYS A 174 10.57 8.53 5.10
CA LYS A 174 11.63 9.30 4.43
C LYS A 174 12.01 8.71 3.06
N GLN A 175 11.87 7.40 2.87
CA GLN A 175 12.36 6.71 1.67
C GLN A 175 11.72 7.18 0.33
N PRO A 176 10.40 7.43 0.21
CA PRO A 176 9.82 7.96 -1.02
C PRO A 176 10.38 9.33 -1.41
N CYS A 177 10.87 10.11 -0.43
CA CYS A 177 11.46 11.43 -0.65
C CYS A 177 12.89 11.36 -1.20
N LYS A 178 13.52 10.17 -1.21
CA LYS A 178 14.84 9.91 -1.79
C LYS A 178 14.82 9.78 -3.32
N ILE A 179 13.63 9.70 -3.92
CA ILE A 179 13.45 9.54 -5.37
C ILE A 179 13.34 10.92 -6.01
N THR A 180 14.16 11.14 -7.04
CA THR A 180 14.11 12.31 -7.92
C THR A 180 13.67 11.88 -9.30
N THR A 181 13.08 12.80 -10.06
CA THR A 181 12.57 12.52 -11.39
C THR A 181 12.75 13.71 -12.33
N TYR A 182 12.99 13.39 -13.59
CA TYR A 182 12.91 14.29 -14.75
C TYR A 182 11.95 13.68 -15.76
N ILE A 183 11.03 14.47 -16.29
CA ILE A 183 9.97 13.98 -17.17
C ILE A 183 10.00 14.75 -18.48
N THR A 184 10.09 14.03 -19.59
CA THR A 184 9.79 14.55 -20.92
C THR A 184 8.54 13.86 -21.42
N TRP A 185 7.45 14.63 -21.59
CA TRP A 185 6.18 14.12 -22.04
C TRP A 185 5.88 14.57 -23.48
N PRO A 186 5.57 13.64 -24.39
CA PRO A 186 5.37 13.98 -25.79
C PRO A 186 4.06 14.75 -26.01
N SER A 187 3.96 15.40 -27.16
CA SER A 187 2.70 16.04 -27.57
C SER A 187 1.70 14.96 -28.00
N ARG A 188 0.49 14.99 -27.43
CA ARG A 188 -0.55 14.01 -27.75
C ARG A 188 -1.81 14.69 -28.25
N GLY A 189 -2.06 14.57 -29.55
CA GLY A 189 -3.22 15.18 -30.20
C GLY A 189 -3.27 16.69 -30.02
N ARG A 190 -4.24 17.20 -29.25
CA ARG A 190 -4.39 18.63 -28.95
C ARG A 190 -3.55 19.13 -27.79
N ARG A 191 -2.98 18.24 -26.97
CA ARG A 191 -2.10 18.62 -25.85
C ARG A 191 -0.67 18.80 -26.32
N LYS A 192 -0.09 19.93 -25.93
CA LYS A 192 1.34 20.20 -26.11
C LYS A 192 2.14 19.29 -25.17
N GLY A 193 3.27 18.79 -25.67
CA GLY A 193 4.26 18.15 -24.82
C GLY A 193 4.78 19.11 -23.76
N PHE A 194 5.27 18.55 -22.66
CA PHE A 194 5.82 19.32 -21.55
C PHE A 194 7.05 18.62 -20.99
N THR A 195 7.84 19.40 -20.27
CA THR A 195 8.99 18.92 -19.53
C THR A 195 8.82 19.30 -18.06
N VAL A 196 9.15 18.38 -17.17
CA VAL A 196 9.28 18.64 -15.74
C VAL A 196 10.77 18.54 -15.43
N GLU A 197 11.35 19.67 -15.00
CA GLU A 197 12.75 19.74 -14.59
C GLU A 197 13.04 18.77 -13.44
N GLU A 198 14.32 18.39 -13.32
CA GLU A 198 14.77 17.44 -12.30
C GLU A 198 14.40 17.96 -10.90
N GLY A 199 13.65 17.14 -10.16
CA GLY A 199 13.23 17.48 -8.81
C GLY A 199 12.79 16.25 -8.02
N ARG A 200 12.48 16.45 -6.73
CA ARG A 200 11.98 15.36 -5.90
C ARG A 200 10.60 14.91 -6.35
N LEU A 201 10.34 13.62 -6.21
CA LEU A 201 8.97 13.11 -6.33
C LEU A 201 8.14 13.57 -5.12
N TRP A 202 8.70 13.49 -3.92
CA TRP A 202 8.09 13.96 -2.68
C TRP A 202 9.09 14.81 -1.90
N HIS A 203 8.65 15.97 -1.46
CA HIS A 203 9.40 16.83 -0.56
C HIS A 203 8.95 16.56 0.88
N ILE A 204 9.90 16.31 1.77
CA ILE A 204 9.68 16.38 3.21
C ILE A 204 10.13 17.77 3.67
N LEU A 205 9.15 18.64 3.98
CA LEU A 205 9.40 20.02 4.39
C LEU A 205 9.80 20.11 5.86
N GLY A 206 9.45 19.09 6.66
CA GLY A 206 9.91 18.99 8.03
C GLY A 206 9.37 17.76 8.77
N THR A 207 10.15 17.32 9.76
CA THR A 207 9.76 16.30 10.73
C THR A 207 9.59 16.94 12.11
N ARG A 208 8.40 16.85 12.71
CA ARG A 208 8.12 17.35 14.06
C ARG A 208 8.07 16.19 15.05
N TYR A 209 8.98 16.20 16.01
CA TYR A 209 9.01 15.23 17.11
C TYR A 209 8.20 15.74 18.29
N HIS A 210 7.30 14.90 18.78
CA HIS A 210 6.48 15.17 19.97
C HIS A 210 7.07 14.43 21.15
N TYR A 211 7.35 15.13 22.24
CA TYR A 211 7.96 14.55 23.43
C TYR A 211 6.95 14.46 24.58
N GLN A 212 7.03 13.39 25.35
CA GLN A 212 6.38 13.26 26.65
C GLN A 212 7.45 13.22 27.72
N GLN A 213 7.17 13.86 28.85
CA GLN A 213 8.06 13.85 30.01
C GLN A 213 7.60 12.76 30.98
N ASP A 214 8.53 11.91 31.42
CA ASP A 214 8.26 10.94 32.48
C ASP A 214 8.21 11.60 33.87
N ILE A 215 7.88 10.81 34.90
CA ILE A 215 7.82 11.27 36.29
C ILE A 215 9.20 11.67 36.87
N PHE A 216 10.29 11.31 36.20
CA PHE A 216 11.67 11.64 36.56
C PHE A 216 12.21 12.85 35.80
N GLY A 217 11.40 13.44 34.91
CA GLY A 217 11.77 14.60 34.12
C GLY A 217 12.46 14.28 32.79
N ASN A 218 12.64 13.01 32.42
CA ASN A 218 13.23 12.60 31.15
C ASN A 218 12.25 12.80 30.00
N LYS A 219 12.74 13.33 28.87
CA LYS A 219 11.94 13.50 27.66
C LYS A 219 12.10 12.29 26.75
N GLU A 220 10.99 11.62 26.45
CA GLU A 220 10.93 10.53 25.49
C GLU A 220 10.09 10.93 24.27
N ILE A 221 10.46 10.44 23.08
CA ILE A 221 9.67 10.68 21.86
C ILE A 221 8.35 9.91 21.99
N ALA A 222 7.26 10.65 22.03
CA ALA A 222 5.90 10.15 22.15
C ALA A 222 5.13 10.15 20.81
N GLY A 223 5.62 10.86 19.80
CA GLY A 223 5.00 10.89 18.46
C GLY A 223 5.85 11.63 17.43
N ILE A 224 5.46 11.50 16.16
CA ILE A 224 6.14 12.14 15.03
C ILE A 224 5.07 12.64 14.05
N SER A 225 5.28 13.81 13.46
CA SER A 225 4.49 14.31 12.33
C SER A 225 5.40 14.70 11.18
N PHE A 226 4.97 14.40 9.95
CA PHE A 226 5.67 14.75 8.73
C PHE A 226 4.89 15.82 7.98
N ILE A 227 5.59 16.84 7.52
CA ILE A 227 5.06 17.88 6.64
C ILE A 227 5.63 17.59 5.26
N LEU A 228 4.75 17.34 4.30
CA LEU A 228 5.08 16.83 2.98
C LEU A 228 4.49 17.74 1.90
N LYS A 229 5.09 17.70 0.72
CA LYS A 229 4.57 18.36 -0.49
C LYS A 229 4.93 17.53 -1.71
N ALA A 230 4.04 17.45 -2.69
CA ALA A 230 4.37 16.77 -3.94
C ALA A 230 5.39 17.59 -4.75
N GLY A 231 6.19 16.91 -5.57
CA GLY A 231 7.04 17.58 -6.56
C GLY A 231 6.23 18.21 -7.69
N LEU A 232 6.93 18.95 -8.56
CA LEU A 232 6.32 19.64 -9.71
C LEU A 232 5.59 18.71 -10.68
N TRP A 233 5.94 17.42 -10.72
CA TRP A 233 5.23 16.41 -11.51
C TRP A 233 3.72 16.40 -11.22
N ALA A 234 3.30 16.66 -9.97
CA ALA A 234 1.91 16.58 -9.57
C ALA A 234 1.02 17.61 -10.28
N LYS A 235 1.60 18.74 -10.72
CA LYS A 235 0.92 19.76 -11.53
C LYS A 235 0.44 19.25 -12.88
N TYR A 236 1.07 18.20 -13.41
CA TYR A 236 0.76 17.66 -14.72
C TYR A 236 -0.05 16.36 -14.65
N PHE A 237 0.09 15.61 -13.55
CA PHE A 237 -0.44 14.25 -13.42
C PHE A 237 -1.54 14.05 -12.37
N ILE A 238 -1.75 15.02 -11.46
CA ILE A 238 -2.85 14.98 -10.49
C ILE A 238 -3.90 16.01 -10.87
N ASN A 239 -3.56 17.29 -10.90
CA ASN A 239 -4.48 18.37 -11.27
C ASN A 239 -3.76 19.36 -12.19
N GLU A 240 -4.27 19.55 -13.41
CA GLU A 240 -3.82 20.65 -14.26
C GLU A 240 -4.49 21.95 -13.82
N ASP A 241 -3.68 22.99 -13.59
CA ASP A 241 -4.16 24.38 -13.66
C ASP A 241 -4.69 24.66 -15.08
N GLY A 242 -5.99 24.40 -15.31
CA GLY A 242 -6.77 25.08 -16.35
C GLY A 242 -6.88 24.45 -17.74
N GLY A 243 -7.25 23.16 -17.87
CA GLY A 243 -7.61 22.63 -19.20
C GLY A 243 -8.23 21.24 -19.25
N GLN A 244 -9.57 21.19 -19.22
CA GLN A 244 -10.57 20.20 -19.71
C GLN A 244 -10.26 18.71 -20.07
N ASP A 245 -9.04 18.19 -19.99
CA ASP A 245 -8.76 16.77 -20.30
C ASP A 245 -8.31 16.02 -19.03
N GLN A 246 -9.25 15.33 -18.39
CA GLN A 246 -9.01 14.41 -17.26
C GLN A 246 -8.14 13.17 -17.62
N ALA A 247 -7.52 13.14 -18.81
CA ALA A 247 -6.96 11.93 -19.42
C ALA A 247 -5.62 11.44 -18.82
N LEU A 248 -4.84 12.30 -18.14
CA LEU A 248 -3.60 11.89 -17.45
C LEU A 248 -3.86 11.44 -16.01
N SER A 249 -4.87 12.01 -15.36
CA SER A 249 -5.29 11.67 -14.00
C SER A 249 -6.16 10.41 -14.03
N GLN A 250 -5.57 9.28 -14.42
CA GLN A 250 -6.19 8.00 -14.13
C GLN A 250 -6.26 7.84 -12.60
N GLN A 251 -7.43 7.50 -12.09
CA GLN A 251 -7.65 7.27 -10.67
C GLN A 251 -7.76 5.76 -10.41
N ALA A 252 -7.01 5.29 -9.42
CA ALA A 252 -7.18 3.99 -8.80
C ALA A 252 -7.85 4.14 -7.43
N THR A 253 -8.32 3.02 -6.90
CA THR A 253 -8.87 2.93 -5.55
C THR A 253 -7.83 2.26 -4.64
N LEU A 254 -7.29 3.01 -3.68
CA LEU A 254 -6.40 2.49 -2.65
C LEU A 254 -7.24 1.89 -1.52
N SER A 255 -7.08 0.60 -1.23
CA SER A 255 -7.69 -0.01 -0.05
C SER A 255 -6.77 0.02 1.16
N LYS A 256 -7.32 0.29 2.34
CA LYS A 256 -6.63 0.10 3.61
C LYS A 256 -6.17 -1.35 3.79
N SER A 257 -6.97 -2.32 3.36
CA SER A 257 -6.63 -3.75 3.47
C SER A 257 -5.44 -4.15 2.60
N LEU A 258 -5.18 -3.45 1.49
CA LEU A 258 -3.97 -3.59 0.68
C LEU A 258 -2.73 -3.21 1.51
N LEU A 259 -2.78 -2.03 2.15
CA LEU A 259 -1.67 -1.52 2.97
C LEU A 259 -1.36 -2.46 4.13
N GLU A 260 -2.39 -2.86 4.90
CA GLU A 260 -2.24 -3.84 5.99
C GLU A 260 -1.71 -5.20 5.48
N SER A 261 -2.14 -5.59 4.28
CA SER A 261 -1.70 -6.85 3.68
C SER A 261 -0.23 -6.85 3.31
N VAL A 262 0.25 -5.81 2.63
CA VAL A 262 1.68 -5.64 2.31
C VAL A 262 2.51 -5.59 3.59
N MET A 263 2.05 -4.82 4.58
CA MET A 263 2.71 -4.68 5.89
C MET A 263 2.89 -5.99 6.66
N SER A 264 2.03 -6.98 6.44
CA SER A 264 2.10 -8.27 7.13
C SER A 264 2.93 -9.33 6.39
N ILE A 265 3.04 -9.27 5.06
CA ILE A 265 3.75 -10.31 4.29
C ILE A 265 5.10 -9.91 3.75
N TRP A 266 5.45 -8.62 3.74
CA TRP A 266 6.62 -8.12 3.01
C TRP A 266 7.94 -8.87 3.29
N GLN A 267 8.18 -9.41 4.50
CA GLN A 267 9.42 -10.16 4.81
C GLN A 267 9.42 -11.60 4.29
N HIS A 268 8.27 -12.26 4.36
CA HIS A 268 8.18 -13.70 4.12
C HIS A 268 7.71 -14.00 2.69
N ARG A 269 6.90 -13.10 2.11
CA ARG A 269 6.30 -13.19 0.77
C ARG A 269 6.55 -11.90 -0.02
N GLU A 270 7.82 -11.57 -0.22
CA GLU A 270 8.22 -10.37 -0.98
C GLU A 270 7.58 -10.34 -2.38
N GLY A 271 7.51 -11.48 -3.06
CA GLY A 271 6.91 -11.58 -4.40
C GLY A 271 5.44 -11.21 -4.40
N ALA A 272 4.65 -11.79 -3.49
CA ALA A 272 3.24 -11.42 -3.32
C ALA A 272 3.09 -9.93 -2.95
N ALA A 273 3.91 -9.39 -2.05
CA ALA A 273 3.86 -7.97 -1.68
C ALA A 273 4.12 -7.04 -2.89
N ARG A 274 5.14 -7.33 -3.71
CA ARG A 274 5.43 -6.61 -4.96
C ARG A 274 4.26 -6.67 -5.94
N LEU A 275 3.70 -7.87 -6.13
CA LEU A 275 2.55 -8.07 -7.01
C LEU A 275 1.34 -7.27 -6.54
N MET A 276 1.02 -7.27 -5.25
CA MET A 276 -0.10 -6.51 -4.70
C MET A 276 0.01 -5.01 -5.01
N VAL A 277 1.20 -4.43 -4.84
CA VAL A 277 1.45 -3.01 -5.17
C VAL A 277 1.38 -2.78 -6.68
N TRP A 278 1.99 -3.64 -7.49
CA TRP A 278 1.99 -3.49 -8.95
C TRP A 278 0.59 -3.65 -9.56
N LEU A 279 -0.20 -4.60 -9.06
CA LEU A 279 -1.57 -4.86 -9.50
C LEU A 279 -2.53 -3.72 -9.19
N LEU A 280 -2.28 -2.89 -8.16
CA LEU A 280 -3.05 -1.66 -7.91
C LEU A 280 -3.14 -0.79 -9.17
N PHE A 281 -2.01 -0.61 -9.86
CA PHE A 281 -1.92 0.19 -11.07
C PHE A 281 -2.37 -0.62 -12.29
N LYS A 282 -1.91 -1.87 -12.43
CA LYS A 282 -2.19 -2.68 -13.61
C LYS A 282 -3.66 -3.05 -13.76
N ALA A 283 -4.36 -3.33 -12.65
CA ALA A 283 -5.76 -3.73 -12.66
C ALA A 283 -6.69 -2.62 -13.18
N GLN A 284 -6.27 -1.36 -13.17
CA GLN A 284 -7.06 -0.27 -13.74
C GLN A 284 -6.92 -0.17 -15.26
N ILE A 285 -5.74 -0.49 -15.79
CA ILE A 285 -5.42 -0.36 -17.22
C ILE A 285 -5.91 -1.60 -18.00
N ASN A 286 -5.81 -2.80 -17.41
CA ASN A 286 -6.01 -4.07 -18.09
C ASN A 286 -7.19 -4.90 -17.56
N LYS A 287 -8.35 -4.28 -17.25
CA LYS A 287 -9.52 -4.99 -16.68
C LYS A 287 -10.00 -6.20 -17.51
N GLN A 288 -9.63 -6.30 -18.79
CA GLN A 288 -10.12 -7.33 -19.71
C GLN A 288 -9.06 -8.27 -20.29
N HIS A 289 -7.76 -8.04 -20.03
CA HIS A 289 -6.71 -8.85 -20.63
C HIS A 289 -5.98 -9.71 -19.59
N PRO A 290 -5.74 -11.00 -19.87
CA PRO A 290 -4.99 -11.82 -18.96
C PRO A 290 -3.53 -11.37 -18.90
N LEU A 291 -2.90 -11.57 -17.74
CA LEU A 291 -1.52 -11.21 -17.48
C LEU A 291 -0.62 -12.41 -17.77
N SER A 292 0.50 -12.15 -18.44
CA SER A 292 1.54 -13.15 -18.65
C SER A 292 2.18 -13.51 -17.31
N VAL A 293 2.30 -14.82 -17.04
CA VAL A 293 2.99 -15.31 -15.84
C VAL A 293 4.47 -14.91 -15.85
N LEU A 294 5.13 -14.88 -17.02
CA LEU A 294 6.49 -14.36 -17.13
C LEU A 294 6.60 -12.94 -16.56
N THR A 295 5.75 -12.02 -17.02
CA THR A 295 5.76 -10.63 -16.54
C THR A 295 5.50 -10.54 -15.03
N LEU A 296 4.56 -11.33 -14.50
CA LEU A 296 4.30 -11.36 -13.06
C LEU A 296 5.50 -11.89 -12.27
N MET A 297 6.18 -12.92 -12.77
CA MET A 297 7.38 -13.46 -12.14
C MET A 297 8.56 -12.46 -12.21
N GLU A 298 8.71 -11.72 -13.29
CA GLU A 298 9.71 -10.65 -13.42
C GLU A 298 9.46 -9.53 -12.40
N VAL A 299 8.20 -9.09 -12.23
CA VAL A 299 7.82 -8.11 -11.20
C VAL A 299 8.06 -8.64 -9.78
N ALA A 300 7.71 -9.91 -9.53
CA ALA A 300 7.83 -10.51 -8.20
C ALA A 300 9.29 -10.78 -7.81
N TYR A 301 10.12 -11.22 -8.76
CA TYR A 301 11.42 -11.84 -8.46
C TYR A 301 12.62 -11.24 -9.19
N GLY A 302 12.40 -10.36 -10.17
CA GLY A 302 13.41 -9.78 -11.04
C GLY A 302 13.69 -10.62 -12.29
N GLN A 303 13.89 -9.94 -13.42
CA GLN A 303 14.13 -10.57 -14.72
C GLN A 303 15.35 -11.49 -14.72
N GLU A 304 16.48 -11.04 -14.16
CA GLU A 304 17.72 -11.82 -14.07
C GLU A 304 17.50 -13.16 -13.36
N LYS A 305 16.76 -13.16 -12.24
CA LYS A 305 16.49 -14.36 -11.47
C LYS A 305 15.57 -15.34 -12.21
N VAL A 306 14.61 -14.82 -12.98
CA VAL A 306 13.75 -15.65 -13.83
C VAL A 306 14.56 -16.28 -14.95
N GLU A 307 15.47 -15.53 -15.57
CA GLU A 307 16.32 -16.03 -16.65
C GLU A 307 17.30 -17.10 -16.17
N LEU A 308 17.98 -16.86 -15.04
CA LEU A 308 18.85 -17.86 -14.42
C LEU A 308 18.10 -19.17 -14.07
N ALA A 309 16.81 -19.07 -13.71
CA ALA A 309 15.98 -20.23 -13.41
C ALA A 309 15.65 -21.08 -14.65
N ARG A 310 15.79 -20.53 -15.87
CA ARG A 310 15.66 -21.31 -17.11
C ARG A 310 16.80 -22.30 -17.28
N GLU A 311 17.99 -21.98 -16.78
CA GLU A 311 19.19 -22.81 -16.92
C GLU A 311 19.42 -23.72 -15.69
N ASP A 312 19.19 -23.20 -14.48
CA ASP A 312 19.44 -23.90 -13.23
C ASP A 312 18.20 -24.68 -12.72
N LEU A 313 18.30 -26.01 -12.65
CA LEU A 313 17.23 -26.90 -12.18
C LEU A 313 16.77 -26.64 -10.74
N GLN A 314 17.69 -26.34 -9.82
CA GLN A 314 17.37 -26.10 -8.41
C GLN A 314 16.69 -24.76 -8.24
N LEU A 315 17.22 -23.72 -8.90
CA LEU A 315 16.61 -22.40 -8.90
C LEU A 315 15.22 -22.45 -9.53
N ARG A 316 15.06 -23.16 -10.64
CA ARG A 316 13.76 -23.42 -11.30
C ARG A 316 12.74 -24.00 -10.34
N LYS A 317 13.11 -25.08 -9.64
CA LYS A 317 12.21 -25.76 -8.71
C LYS A 317 11.81 -24.84 -7.56
N LYS A 318 12.79 -24.13 -6.99
CA LYS A 318 12.58 -23.17 -5.90
C LYS A 318 11.66 -22.03 -6.33
N LEU A 319 11.95 -21.41 -7.48
CA LEU A 319 11.19 -20.26 -7.98
C LEU A 319 9.74 -20.63 -8.30
N ALA A 320 9.52 -21.78 -8.93
CA ALA A 320 8.16 -22.27 -9.18
C ALA A 320 7.41 -22.62 -7.89
N ASN A 321 8.07 -23.13 -6.84
CA ASN A 321 7.43 -23.32 -5.53
C ASN A 321 7.07 -21.97 -4.91
N THR A 322 7.99 -21.00 -4.92
CA THR A 322 7.73 -19.66 -4.39
C THR A 322 6.58 -18.98 -5.13
N TRP A 323 6.48 -19.16 -6.45
CA TRP A 323 5.36 -18.70 -7.26
C TRP A 323 4.03 -19.34 -6.86
N ASP A 324 3.99 -20.67 -6.76
CA ASP A 324 2.81 -21.42 -6.30
C ASP A 324 2.32 -20.85 -4.96
N GLU A 325 3.26 -20.70 -4.02
CA GLU A 325 2.94 -20.18 -2.70
C GLU A 325 2.48 -18.70 -2.77
N ASP A 326 3.15 -17.81 -3.51
CA ASP A 326 2.78 -16.39 -3.60
C ASP A 326 1.38 -16.20 -4.20
N LEU A 327 0.97 -17.05 -5.16
CA LEU A 327 -0.41 -17.08 -5.66
C LEU A 327 -1.41 -17.47 -4.55
N PHE A 328 -1.09 -18.45 -3.71
CA PHE A 328 -1.91 -18.76 -2.53
C PHE A 328 -2.02 -17.55 -1.60
N THR A 329 -0.92 -16.85 -1.35
CA THR A 329 -0.95 -15.64 -0.52
C THR A 329 -1.83 -14.55 -1.12
N LEU A 330 -1.81 -14.33 -2.43
CA LEU A 330 -2.73 -13.39 -3.08
C LEU A 330 -4.19 -13.83 -2.87
N HIS A 331 -4.49 -15.11 -3.12
CA HIS A 331 -5.82 -15.67 -2.93
C HIS A 331 -6.33 -15.54 -1.49
N ASP A 332 -5.50 -15.87 -0.49
CA ASP A 332 -5.82 -15.75 0.93
C ASP A 332 -6.10 -14.29 1.35
N ARG A 333 -5.58 -13.32 0.60
CA ARG A 333 -5.84 -11.89 0.78
C ARG A 333 -7.03 -11.37 -0.05
N GLY A 334 -7.81 -12.29 -0.63
CA GLY A 334 -9.05 -11.99 -1.34
C GLY A 334 -8.87 -11.62 -2.82
N TRP A 335 -7.66 -11.71 -3.38
CA TRP A 335 -7.48 -11.53 -4.83
C TRP A 335 -8.09 -12.71 -5.56
N ARG A 336 -8.89 -12.45 -6.60
CA ARG A 336 -9.47 -13.52 -7.42
C ARG A 336 -8.52 -13.89 -8.54
N LEU A 337 -8.23 -15.18 -8.63
CA LEU A 337 -7.35 -15.78 -9.62
C LEU A 337 -8.19 -16.60 -10.59
N HIS A 338 -8.14 -16.25 -11.88
CA HIS A 338 -8.73 -17.07 -12.93
C HIS A 338 -7.63 -17.50 -13.89
N PHE A 339 -7.39 -18.80 -14.00
CA PHE A 339 -6.34 -19.36 -14.85
C PHE A 339 -6.86 -19.54 -16.28
N ALA A 340 -6.14 -19.05 -17.28
CA ALA A 340 -6.54 -19.23 -18.67
C ALA A 340 -6.41 -20.70 -19.07
N PRO A 341 -7.50 -21.43 -19.37
CA PRO A 341 -7.45 -22.88 -19.56
C PRO A 341 -6.53 -23.30 -20.72
N ASP A 342 -6.46 -22.47 -21.77
CA ASP A 342 -5.67 -22.77 -22.98
C ASP A 342 -4.15 -22.69 -22.75
N THR A 343 -3.69 -21.85 -21.83
CA THR A 343 -2.25 -21.60 -21.59
C THR A 343 -1.80 -21.96 -20.19
N TYR A 344 -2.72 -22.03 -19.24
CA TYR A 344 -2.52 -22.36 -17.83
C TYR A 344 -3.43 -23.52 -17.39
N PRO A 345 -3.31 -24.72 -18.01
CA PRO A 345 -4.17 -25.86 -17.71
C PRO A 345 -3.88 -26.44 -16.30
N PRO A 346 -4.80 -27.25 -15.75
CA PRO A 346 -4.72 -27.76 -14.38
C PRO A 346 -3.40 -28.44 -14.02
N GLU A 347 -2.71 -29.09 -14.95
CA GLU A 347 -1.48 -29.84 -14.66
C GLU A 347 -0.29 -28.93 -14.34
N ILE A 348 -0.36 -27.65 -14.73
CA ILE A 348 0.70 -26.68 -14.43
C ILE A 348 0.30 -25.65 -13.36
N GLN A 349 -0.97 -25.63 -12.92
CA GLN A 349 -1.46 -24.80 -11.82
C GLN A 349 -0.83 -25.18 -10.46
N PRO A 350 -0.93 -24.31 -9.44
CA PRO A 350 -0.51 -24.67 -8.09
C PRO A 350 -1.39 -25.78 -7.49
N VAL A 351 -0.83 -26.56 -6.57
CA VAL A 351 -1.53 -27.69 -5.93
C VAL A 351 -2.65 -27.16 -5.03
N GLY A 352 -3.91 -27.49 -5.34
CA GLY A 352 -5.08 -26.99 -4.62
C GLY A 352 -5.93 -25.98 -5.41
N PHE A 353 -5.47 -25.49 -6.56
CA PHE A 353 -6.33 -24.77 -7.51
C PHE A 353 -6.87 -25.69 -8.61
N GLY A 354 -5.99 -26.46 -9.24
CA GLY A 354 -6.36 -27.43 -10.27
C GLY A 354 -5.41 -28.62 -10.38
N ARG A 355 -4.16 -28.47 -9.90
CA ARG A 355 -3.20 -29.58 -9.87
C ARG A 355 -3.42 -30.45 -8.63
N GLU A 356 -3.66 -31.75 -8.84
CA GLU A 356 -3.77 -32.72 -7.74
C GLU A 356 -2.43 -33.36 -7.36
N ASP A 357 -1.56 -33.61 -8.34
CA ASP A 357 -0.24 -34.22 -8.09
C ASP A 357 0.83 -33.16 -7.78
N SER A 358 1.67 -33.46 -6.80
CA SER A 358 2.91 -32.74 -6.53
C SER A 358 3.94 -32.81 -7.66
N ARG A 359 3.87 -33.82 -8.55
CA ARG A 359 4.82 -33.99 -9.66
C ARG A 359 4.54 -33.00 -10.78
N ARG A 360 5.59 -32.29 -11.18
CA ARG A 360 5.55 -31.34 -12.30
C ARG A 360 5.83 -32.05 -13.64
N PRO A 361 5.04 -31.80 -14.69
CA PRO A 361 5.27 -32.39 -16.02
C PRO A 361 6.60 -31.95 -16.65
N ARG A 362 7.04 -32.68 -17.68
CA ARG A 362 8.21 -32.28 -18.48
C ARG A 362 7.96 -30.91 -19.15
N GLY A 363 8.96 -30.04 -19.10
CA GLY A 363 8.85 -28.68 -19.64
C GLY A 363 7.93 -27.76 -18.81
N PHE A 364 7.58 -28.15 -17.57
CA PHE A 364 6.68 -27.39 -16.70
C PHE A 364 7.00 -25.90 -16.64
N PHE A 365 8.27 -25.54 -16.45
CA PHE A 365 8.64 -24.14 -16.22
C PHE A 365 8.45 -23.28 -17.48
N GLU A 366 8.78 -23.80 -18.66
CA GLU A 366 8.53 -23.09 -19.92
C GLU A 366 7.03 -22.93 -20.19
N LYS A 367 6.24 -23.97 -19.90
CA LYS A 367 4.79 -23.89 -19.98
C LYS A 367 4.22 -22.86 -18.98
N LEU A 368 4.75 -22.84 -17.76
CA LEU A 368 4.36 -21.89 -16.73
C LEU A 368 4.67 -20.45 -17.17
N LEU A 369 5.86 -20.18 -17.71
CA LEU A 369 6.24 -18.83 -18.16
C LEU A 369 5.42 -18.37 -19.37
N ALA A 370 4.99 -19.29 -20.23
CA ALA A 370 4.09 -18.99 -21.35
C ALA A 370 2.60 -18.87 -20.94
N ALA A 371 2.27 -19.20 -19.69
CA ALA A 371 0.90 -19.22 -19.20
C ALA A 371 0.35 -17.82 -18.93
N HIS A 372 -0.98 -17.72 -18.91
CA HIS A 372 -1.70 -16.48 -18.67
C HIS A 372 -2.74 -16.62 -17.55
N ILE A 373 -2.94 -15.56 -16.78
CA ILE A 373 -3.84 -15.54 -15.60
C ILE A 373 -4.54 -14.18 -15.47
N TRP A 374 -5.83 -14.17 -15.15
CA TRP A 374 -6.51 -12.96 -14.69
C TRP A 374 -6.40 -12.86 -13.18
N ILE A 375 -5.94 -11.69 -12.70
CA ILE A 375 -5.86 -11.37 -11.28
C ILE A 375 -6.67 -10.10 -11.07
N THR A 376 -7.76 -10.19 -10.30
CA THR A 376 -8.62 -9.04 -10.00
C THR A 376 -8.62 -8.73 -8.52
N PRO A 377 -8.70 -7.43 -8.14
CA PRO A 377 -8.79 -7.04 -6.75
C PRO A 377 -10.09 -7.58 -6.10
N PRO A 378 -10.13 -7.67 -4.77
CA PRO A 378 -11.35 -8.00 -4.03
C PRO A 378 -12.53 -7.10 -4.42
N ASP A 379 -13.74 -7.64 -4.42
CA ASP A 379 -14.96 -6.88 -4.75
C ASP A 379 -15.18 -5.67 -3.84
N SER A 380 -14.73 -5.74 -2.58
CA SER A 380 -14.79 -4.64 -1.63
C SER A 380 -13.95 -3.42 -2.04
N TRP A 381 -13.08 -3.55 -3.05
CA TRP A 381 -12.24 -2.46 -3.57
C TRP A 381 -12.82 -1.85 -4.85
N ILE A 382 -13.76 -2.53 -5.51
CA ILE A 382 -14.40 -2.09 -6.75
C ILE A 382 -15.63 -1.27 -6.34
N ASN A 383 -15.55 0.05 -6.50
CA ASN A 383 -16.49 1.06 -6.02
C ASN A 383 -17.97 0.63 -5.98
N GLN A 384 -18.62 0.79 -4.81
CA GLN A 384 -19.98 1.31 -4.79
C GLN A 384 -19.91 2.75 -5.34
N PRO A 385 -20.76 3.14 -6.31
CA PRO A 385 -20.83 4.52 -6.74
C PRO A 385 -21.24 5.40 -5.57
N LEU A 386 -20.42 6.41 -5.26
CA LEU A 386 -20.86 7.60 -4.54
C LEU A 386 -21.95 8.25 -5.40
N SER A 387 -23.21 8.15 -4.97
CA SER A 387 -24.23 9.06 -5.49
C SER A 387 -23.83 10.48 -5.11
N PRO A 388 -23.84 11.44 -6.06
CA PRO A 388 -23.70 12.85 -5.71
C PRO A 388 -24.84 13.20 -4.77
N GLY A 389 -24.53 13.86 -3.66
CA GLY A 389 -25.55 14.44 -2.80
C GLY A 389 -26.32 15.50 -3.59
N ASP A 390 -27.64 15.36 -3.63
CA ASP A 390 -28.54 16.49 -3.83
C ASP A 390 -29.39 16.64 -2.58
N GLY A 391 -29.38 17.86 -2.06
CA GLY A 391 -30.17 18.28 -0.92
C GLY A 391 -31.67 18.15 -1.18
N GLU A 392 -32.39 18.13 -0.07
CA GLU A 392 -33.84 18.12 0.08
C GLU A 392 -34.57 19.03 -0.94
N THR A 393 -35.47 18.45 -1.74
CA THR A 393 -36.86 18.95 -1.82
C THR A 393 -37.81 17.88 -2.30
N ALA A 394 -39.00 17.88 -1.70
CA ALA A 394 -40.01 16.85 -1.74
C ALA A 394 -40.80 16.72 -3.07
N SER A 395 -41.42 15.54 -3.19
CA SER A 395 -42.61 15.19 -3.99
C SER A 395 -42.33 14.59 -5.38
N GLN A 396 -42.55 13.28 -5.54
CA GLN A 396 -43.88 12.74 -5.81
C GLN A 396 -43.87 11.20 -5.71
N ALA A 397 -44.92 10.68 -5.08
CA ALA A 397 -45.16 9.29 -4.80
C ALA A 397 -45.40 8.48 -6.09
N LEU A 398 -44.74 7.33 -6.18
CA LEU A 398 -45.19 6.19 -6.98
C LEU A 398 -45.02 4.94 -6.13
N GLU A 399 -46.06 4.12 -6.16
CA GLU A 399 -46.45 3.11 -5.19
C GLU A 399 -45.46 1.95 -5.10
N ALA A 400 -45.20 1.50 -3.86
CA ALA A 400 -44.44 0.29 -3.58
C ALA A 400 -45.30 -0.96 -3.86
N PRO A 401 -44.76 -1.99 -4.53
CA PRO A 401 -45.35 -3.32 -4.48
C PRO A 401 -45.10 -3.97 -3.10
N PRO A 402 -45.94 -4.93 -2.69
CA PRO A 402 -46.05 -5.38 -1.31
C PRO A 402 -44.92 -6.33 -0.89
N ASP A 403 -44.64 -6.27 0.42
CA ASP A 403 -43.69 -7.10 1.18
C ASP A 403 -43.70 -8.58 0.77
N GLU A 404 -42.57 -9.05 0.24
CA GLU A 404 -42.18 -10.46 0.36
C GLU A 404 -41.40 -10.65 1.66
N PRO A 405 -41.67 -11.72 2.43
CA PRO A 405 -41.09 -11.91 3.75
C PRO A 405 -39.58 -12.07 3.67
N LEU A 406 -38.88 -11.30 4.50
CA LEU A 406 -37.46 -11.42 4.80
C LEU A 406 -37.12 -12.89 5.08
N GLU A 407 -36.30 -13.50 4.22
CA GLU A 407 -35.65 -14.77 4.55
C GLU A 407 -34.81 -14.56 5.81
N GLU A 408 -35.15 -15.30 6.86
CA GLU A 408 -34.41 -15.33 8.11
C GLU A 408 -32.94 -15.72 7.85
N ASP A 409 -31.99 -15.00 8.47
CA ASP A 409 -30.57 -15.36 8.53
C ASP A 409 -30.43 -16.78 9.14
N VAL A 410 -30.46 -17.82 8.31
CA VAL A 410 -30.23 -19.21 8.73
C VAL A 410 -28.75 -19.33 9.10
N THR A 411 -28.44 -19.29 10.40
CA THR A 411 -27.07 -19.55 10.88
C THR A 411 -26.71 -21.02 10.68
N LEU A 412 -25.58 -21.29 10.03
CA LEU A 412 -25.05 -22.63 9.78
C LEU A 412 -24.86 -23.36 11.12
N THR A 413 -25.47 -24.53 11.29
CA THR A 413 -25.45 -25.29 12.54
C THR A 413 -24.30 -26.29 12.60
N ALA A 414 -23.92 -26.69 13.82
CA ALA A 414 -22.89 -27.72 14.06
C ALA A 414 -23.19 -29.05 13.36
N ALA A 415 -24.47 -29.43 13.30
CA ALA A 415 -24.92 -30.65 12.63
C ALA A 415 -24.76 -30.56 11.11
N GLU A 416 -25.07 -29.41 10.51
CA GLU A 416 -24.95 -29.19 9.07
C GLU A 416 -23.50 -29.26 8.59
N ILE A 417 -22.55 -28.67 9.33
CA ILE A 417 -21.11 -28.78 9.01
C ILE A 417 -20.69 -30.26 8.93
N LYS A 418 -21.11 -31.06 9.91
CA LYS A 418 -20.76 -32.49 10.00
C LYS A 418 -21.41 -33.29 8.88
N THR A 419 -22.67 -33.00 8.55
CA THR A 419 -23.42 -33.65 7.48
C THR A 419 -22.80 -33.35 6.12
N ILE A 420 -22.61 -32.07 5.77
CA ILE A 420 -22.02 -31.65 4.49
C ILE A 420 -20.61 -32.23 4.32
N ARG A 421 -19.78 -32.18 5.38
CA ARG A 421 -18.44 -32.77 5.36
C ARG A 421 -18.49 -34.29 5.10
N SER A 422 -19.43 -34.99 5.74
CA SER A 422 -19.53 -36.46 5.64
C SER A 422 -20.09 -36.91 4.28
N GLU A 423 -21.07 -36.18 3.73
CA GLU A 423 -21.60 -36.41 2.38
C GLU A 423 -20.52 -36.28 1.30
N ARG A 424 -19.61 -35.31 1.48
CA ARG A 424 -18.45 -35.09 0.60
C ARG A 424 -17.25 -36.00 0.89
N LYS A 425 -17.38 -36.94 1.83
CA LYS A 425 -16.30 -37.85 2.28
C LYS A 425 -15.04 -37.12 2.76
N TRP A 426 -15.18 -35.91 3.27
CA TRP A 426 -14.06 -35.12 3.77
C TRP A 426 -13.73 -35.50 5.22
N SER A 427 -12.43 -35.60 5.53
CA SER A 427 -11.98 -35.66 6.93
C SER A 427 -11.98 -34.26 7.56
N GLN A 428 -12.07 -34.15 8.89
CA GLN A 428 -11.95 -32.86 9.57
C GLN A 428 -10.61 -32.16 9.25
N ARG A 429 -9.55 -32.95 9.03
CA ARG A 429 -8.23 -32.45 8.59
C ARG A 429 -8.26 -31.91 7.16
N HIS A 430 -9.05 -32.52 6.29
CA HIS A 430 -9.22 -32.04 4.92
C HIS A 430 -10.03 -30.73 4.90
N LEU A 431 -11.13 -30.66 5.64
CA LEU A 431 -11.89 -29.41 5.78
C LEU A 431 -11.04 -28.29 6.42
N ALA A 432 -10.18 -28.62 7.39
CA ALA A 432 -9.22 -27.68 7.97
C ALA A 432 -8.24 -27.12 6.94
N SER A 433 -7.76 -27.97 6.03
CA SER A 433 -6.87 -27.56 4.94
C SER A 433 -7.57 -26.66 3.92
N LEU A 434 -8.87 -26.86 3.68
CA LEU A 434 -9.64 -26.08 2.72
C LEU A 434 -10.10 -24.73 3.27
N THR A 435 -10.42 -24.68 4.56
CA THR A 435 -10.97 -23.48 5.22
C THR A 435 -9.92 -22.63 5.92
N GLY A 436 -8.71 -23.16 6.15
CA GLY A 436 -7.70 -22.52 7.00
C GLY A 436 -8.05 -22.53 8.50
N ILE A 437 -9.20 -23.09 8.87
CA ILE A 437 -9.64 -23.26 10.27
C ILE A 437 -8.89 -24.47 10.85
N SER A 438 -8.38 -24.37 12.08
CA SER A 438 -7.67 -25.49 12.68
C SER A 438 -8.57 -26.72 12.85
N GLN A 439 -8.01 -27.92 12.64
CA GLN A 439 -8.77 -29.17 12.75
C GLN A 439 -9.44 -29.35 14.13
N GLY A 440 -8.76 -28.90 15.20
CA GLY A 440 -9.35 -28.88 16.54
C GLY A 440 -10.54 -27.94 16.65
N LEU A 441 -10.48 -26.77 16.00
CA LEU A 441 -11.58 -25.80 16.00
C LEU A 441 -12.80 -26.31 15.22
N ILE A 442 -12.58 -26.98 14.08
CA ILE A 442 -13.65 -27.67 13.33
C ILE A 442 -14.28 -28.77 14.18
N SER A 443 -13.47 -29.58 14.87
CA SER A 443 -14.01 -30.62 15.77
C SER A 443 -14.83 -30.02 16.92
N MET A 444 -14.42 -28.89 17.48
CA MET A 444 -15.18 -28.21 18.54
C MET A 444 -16.49 -27.61 18.02
N MET A 445 -16.51 -27.10 16.79
CA MET A 445 -17.72 -26.61 16.12
C MET A 445 -18.70 -27.75 15.81
N GLU A 446 -18.25 -28.85 15.21
CA GLU A 446 -19.09 -30.02 14.87
C GLU A 446 -19.71 -30.69 16.11
N ASN A 447 -19.02 -30.64 17.25
CA ASN A 447 -19.49 -31.21 18.51
C ASN A 447 -20.29 -30.20 19.36
N GLY A 448 -20.56 -28.99 18.83
CA GLY A 448 -21.31 -27.94 19.53
C GLY A 448 -20.60 -27.36 20.77
N SER A 449 -19.31 -27.68 20.97
CA SER A 449 -18.51 -27.21 22.11
C SER A 449 -18.05 -25.76 21.95
N ARG A 450 -18.13 -25.22 20.73
CA ARG A 450 -17.85 -23.81 20.42
C ARG A 450 -18.84 -23.28 19.40
N SER A 451 -19.37 -22.08 19.65
CA SER A 451 -20.27 -21.40 18.71
C SER A 451 -19.53 -21.01 17.43
N ILE A 452 -20.25 -21.08 16.31
CA ILE A 452 -19.73 -20.69 15.00
C ILE A 452 -19.82 -19.17 14.90
N THR A 453 -18.67 -18.52 14.77
CA THR A 453 -18.61 -17.07 14.56
C THR A 453 -18.99 -16.73 13.11
N LYS A 454 -19.55 -15.54 12.86
CA LYS A 454 -19.92 -15.08 11.50
C LYS A 454 -18.79 -15.21 10.47
N GLU A 455 -17.54 -14.95 10.86
CA GLU A 455 -16.36 -15.09 9.99
C GLU A 455 -16.12 -16.55 9.57
N ASN A 456 -16.05 -17.48 10.54
CA ASN A 456 -15.92 -18.91 10.26
C ASN A 456 -17.12 -19.48 9.50
N GLU A 457 -18.34 -18.97 9.74
CA GLU A 457 -19.52 -19.36 8.99
C GLU A 457 -19.40 -18.99 7.51
N LEU A 458 -18.97 -17.75 7.20
CA LEU A 458 -18.76 -17.30 5.82
C LEU A 458 -17.68 -18.12 5.12
N ILE A 459 -16.60 -18.48 5.82
CA ILE A 459 -15.53 -19.34 5.29
C ILE A 459 -16.06 -20.75 5.00
N LEU A 460 -16.81 -21.34 5.92
CA LEU A 460 -17.40 -22.68 5.76
C LEU A 460 -18.41 -22.71 4.62
N ARG A 461 -19.33 -21.73 4.56
CA ARG A 461 -20.31 -21.59 3.47
C ARG A 461 -19.61 -21.44 2.13
N ARG A 462 -18.59 -20.58 2.02
CA ARG A 462 -17.82 -20.44 0.78
C ARG A 462 -17.19 -21.75 0.32
N VAL A 463 -16.62 -22.53 1.24
CA VAL A 463 -16.01 -23.83 0.90
C VAL A 463 -17.06 -24.90 0.56
N PHE A 464 -18.25 -24.83 1.17
CA PHE A 464 -19.35 -25.74 0.86
C PHE A 464 -20.09 -25.37 -0.44
N ASP A 465 -20.20 -24.09 -0.80
CA ASP A 465 -20.97 -23.68 -1.98
C ASP A 465 -20.16 -23.75 -3.29
N TYR A 466 -18.82 -23.71 -3.24
CA TYR A 466 -17.96 -23.61 -4.43
C TYR A 466 -17.25 -24.90 -4.88
N MET A 467 -17.28 -25.96 -4.07
CA MET A 467 -16.72 -27.29 -4.40
C MET A 467 -17.78 -28.37 -4.26
#